data_AF-A0A8H4V519-F1
#
_entry.id   AF-A0A8H4V519-F1
#
_cell.length_a   1.000
_cell.length_b   1.000
_cell.length_c   1.000
_cell.angle_alpha   90.00
_cell.angle_beta   90.00
_cell.angle_gamma   90.00
#
_symmetry.space_group_name_H-M   'P 1'
#
loop_
_entity.id
_entity.type
_entity.pdbx_description
1 polymer ?
#
loop_
_entity_poly.entity_id
_entity_poly.type
_entity_poly.pdbx_seq_one_letter_code
_entity_poly.pdbx_strand_id
1 'polypeptide(L)'
;MMQSPASLPYQEPGVVTLLVQSSFLLLLNIADFALDRALYCGLVGQVFLGIAWGTPGAKWLDANAEAVMVQLGYLGLLLIVYQGGLSTSLEPFKANIFLSAGIAITGVGLPMALSFVLGRLIDATYIQCFAAGAALCSTSLGTTLTVLGTSGLIKSRLGVVLSSAAIMDDVVGLVMVQVISNLGQSDTSFSAATVVRPLMASLAFTVFTPLVCVFVAKPVTLWLISRRAKKPSGLLNVTLRTTGAAFVIQTLVLLGCIAGATYAGTSNLLAAFAAGAAINWWDSDASLSGPHSASPPTQPATRPATSPSTETALRNTSGCLPEKQDVGGGDTTAPRCPSEAKTETVSRNSGLEIYDKFYAAPVDRVLRPFFFASIGFSIPITEMFSGCVRSLASASASACHRRDSFAQATQAKDELFLGKEVRKRGQYFNCASQTACF
;
A
#
# COMPACT_ATOMS: atom_id res chain seq x y z
N MET A 1 -32.17 15.57 -24.07
CA MET A 1 -31.31 14.38 -23.91
C MET A 1 -30.09 14.57 -24.80
N MET A 2 -28.94 14.98 -24.23
CA MET A 2 -27.66 14.87 -24.95
C MET A 2 -27.41 13.36 -25.16
N GLN A 3 -27.44 12.91 -26.41
CA GLN A 3 -27.07 11.54 -26.75
C GLN A 3 -25.61 11.35 -26.33
N SER A 4 -25.37 10.53 -25.31
CA SER A 4 -24.01 10.05 -25.05
C SER A 4 -23.54 9.34 -26.31
N PRO A 5 -22.31 9.63 -26.79
CA PRO A 5 -21.79 8.95 -27.96
C PRO A 5 -21.76 7.44 -27.70
N ALA A 6 -22.13 6.64 -28.70
CA ALA A 6 -22.19 5.18 -28.58
C ALA A 6 -20.82 4.53 -28.27
N SER A 7 -19.73 5.27 -28.51
CA SER A 7 -18.35 4.87 -28.17
C SER A 7 -17.45 6.10 -28.04
N LEU A 8 -16.31 5.93 -27.36
CA LEU A 8 -15.24 6.93 -27.35
C LEU A 8 -14.46 6.83 -28.68
N PRO A 9 -14.42 7.87 -29.52
CA PRO A 9 -13.67 7.83 -30.77
C PRO A 9 -12.17 7.70 -30.49
N TYR A 10 -11.50 6.80 -31.19
CA TYR A 10 -10.04 6.70 -31.13
C TYR A 10 -9.43 7.92 -31.82
N GLN A 11 -8.72 8.74 -31.05
CA GLN A 11 -8.02 9.92 -31.54
C GLN A 11 -6.54 9.80 -31.15
N GLU A 12 -5.67 9.86 -32.14
CA GLU A 12 -4.23 9.73 -31.91
C GLU A 12 -3.71 10.92 -31.09
N PRO A 13 -2.99 10.67 -30.00
CA PRO A 13 -2.39 11.75 -29.22
C PRO A 13 -1.28 12.44 -30.03
N GLY A 14 -1.14 13.75 -29.85
CA GLY A 14 -0.08 14.51 -30.49
C GLY A 14 1.31 14.06 -30.03
N VAL A 15 2.32 14.26 -30.88
CA VAL A 15 3.71 13.87 -30.61
C VAL A 15 4.25 14.49 -29.32
N VAL A 16 3.88 15.74 -29.03
CA VAL A 16 4.29 16.43 -27.79
C VAL A 16 3.76 15.69 -26.56
N THR A 17 2.50 15.27 -26.56
CA THR A 17 1.90 14.51 -25.45
C THR A 17 2.61 13.18 -25.25
N LEU A 18 2.89 12.46 -26.34
CA LEU A 18 3.63 11.19 -26.28
C LEU A 18 5.05 11.38 -25.70
N LEU A 19 5.74 12.44 -26.12
CA LEU A 19 7.10 12.73 -25.67
C LEU A 19 7.12 13.14 -24.18
N VAL A 20 6.15 13.94 -23.75
CA VAL A 20 5.99 14.32 -22.33
C VAL A 20 5.68 13.09 -21.47
N GLN A 21 4.73 12.25 -21.87
CA GLN A 21 4.36 11.07 -21.08
C GLN A 21 5.47 10.01 -21.04
N SER A 22 6.15 9.76 -22.16
CA SER A 22 7.27 8.81 -22.22
C SER A 22 8.48 9.29 -21.43
N SER A 23 8.86 10.57 -21.56
CA SER A 23 9.94 11.16 -20.76
C SER A 23 9.61 11.15 -19.28
N PHE A 24 8.37 11.45 -18.90
CA PHE A 24 7.91 11.40 -17.51
C PHE A 24 8.04 10.00 -16.91
N LEU A 25 7.51 8.97 -17.58
CA LEU A 25 7.61 7.58 -17.15
C LEU A 25 9.06 7.10 -17.02
N LEU A 26 9.91 7.46 -17.99
CA LEU A 26 11.33 7.10 -17.97
C LEU A 26 12.05 7.78 -16.81
N LEU A 27 11.84 9.09 -16.64
CA LEU A 27 12.48 9.88 -15.59
C LEU A 27 12.03 9.45 -14.19
N LEU A 28 10.77 9.08 -14.00
CA LEU A 28 10.29 8.54 -12.73
C LEU A 28 11.10 7.30 -12.29
N ASN A 29 11.39 6.39 -13.23
CA ASN A 29 12.18 5.19 -12.95
C ASN A 29 13.68 5.50 -12.78
N ILE A 30 14.23 6.42 -13.57
CA ILE A 30 15.65 6.83 -13.45
C ILE A 30 15.89 7.53 -12.12
N ALA A 31 15.01 8.47 -11.73
CA ALA A 31 15.12 9.20 -10.49
C ALA A 31 14.98 8.28 -9.27
N ASP A 32 14.04 7.33 -9.33
CA ASP A 32 13.89 6.28 -8.31
C ASP A 32 15.19 5.49 -8.15
N PHE A 33 15.73 4.95 -9.26
CA PHE A 33 16.98 4.20 -9.23
C PHE A 33 18.17 5.02 -8.70
N ALA A 34 18.33 6.26 -9.16
CA ALA A 34 19.44 7.12 -8.77
C ALA A 34 19.39 7.49 -7.28
N LEU A 35 18.21 7.88 -6.78
CA LEU A 35 18.04 8.31 -5.39
C LEU A 35 17.93 7.13 -4.42
N ASP A 36 17.41 5.99 -4.85
CA ASP A 36 17.46 4.77 -4.04
C ASP A 36 18.92 4.33 -3.83
N ARG A 37 19.74 4.37 -4.90
CA ARG A 37 21.17 4.06 -4.81
C ARG A 37 21.96 5.06 -3.95
N ALA A 38 21.59 6.33 -3.96
CA ALA A 38 22.31 7.38 -3.25
C ALA A 38 21.84 7.56 -1.80
N LEU A 39 20.54 7.49 -1.54
CA LEU A 39 19.89 7.91 -0.28
C LEU A 39 18.96 6.85 0.33
N TYR A 40 18.80 5.68 -0.29
CA TYR A 40 17.80 4.66 0.10
C TYR A 40 16.36 5.21 0.15
N CYS A 41 16.07 6.22 -0.69
CA CYS A 41 14.80 6.93 -0.68
C CYS A 41 14.39 7.38 -2.10
N GLY A 42 14.23 6.42 -3.00
CA GLY A 42 13.87 6.67 -4.41
C GLY A 42 12.57 7.45 -4.62
N LEU A 43 11.59 7.26 -3.71
CA LEU A 43 10.28 7.92 -3.75
C LEU A 43 10.37 9.45 -3.76
N VAL A 44 11.43 10.05 -3.19
CA VAL A 44 11.61 11.51 -3.19
C VAL A 44 11.74 12.05 -4.61
N GLY A 45 12.42 11.30 -5.49
CA GLY A 45 12.56 11.67 -6.89
C GLY A 45 11.24 11.64 -7.65
N GLN A 46 10.40 10.65 -7.32
CA GLN A 46 9.07 10.51 -7.91
C GLN A 46 8.15 11.67 -7.51
N VAL A 47 8.14 12.05 -6.21
CA VAL A 47 7.40 13.22 -5.72
C VAL A 47 7.90 14.50 -6.38
N PHE A 48 9.22 14.70 -6.44
CA PHE A 48 9.82 15.87 -7.08
C PHE A 48 9.47 15.98 -8.56
N LEU A 49 9.55 14.89 -9.31
CA LEU A 49 9.13 14.87 -10.71
C LEU A 49 7.64 15.12 -10.87
N GLY A 50 6.81 14.63 -9.95
CA GLY A 50 5.39 14.98 -9.88
C GLY A 50 5.18 16.49 -9.83
N ILE A 51 5.83 17.17 -8.88
CA ILE A 51 5.80 18.64 -8.75
C ILE A 51 6.29 19.32 -10.04
N ALA A 52 7.40 18.84 -10.61
CA ALA A 52 8.05 19.48 -11.75
C ALA A 52 7.24 19.36 -13.05
N TRP A 53 6.66 18.19 -13.34
CA TRP A 53 5.91 17.93 -14.58
C TRP A 53 4.44 18.35 -14.52
N GLY A 54 3.80 18.18 -13.37
CA GLY A 54 2.39 18.48 -13.19
C GLY A 54 2.13 19.88 -12.65
N THR A 55 0.96 20.05 -12.05
CA THR A 55 0.58 21.21 -11.25
C THR A 55 1.26 21.12 -9.86
N PRO A 56 1.90 22.17 -9.31
CA PRO A 56 1.95 23.56 -9.77
C PRO A 56 3.17 23.92 -10.65
N GLY A 57 4.05 22.97 -10.99
CA GLY A 57 5.28 23.22 -11.74
C GLY A 57 5.07 23.55 -13.22
N ALA A 58 5.65 22.76 -14.12
CA ALA A 58 5.66 23.05 -15.55
C ALA A 58 4.29 22.86 -16.22
N LYS A 59 3.37 22.10 -15.62
CA LYS A 59 2.04 21.78 -16.17
C LYS A 59 2.12 21.20 -17.59
N TRP A 60 3.12 20.35 -17.83
CA TRP A 60 3.26 19.63 -19.09
C TRP A 60 2.27 18.46 -19.19
N LEU A 61 1.82 17.95 -18.06
CA LEU A 61 0.72 17.00 -17.98
C LEU A 61 -0.62 17.74 -17.96
N ASP A 62 -1.56 17.28 -18.78
CA ASP A 62 -2.94 17.76 -18.76
C ASP A 62 -3.65 17.31 -17.47
N ALA A 63 -4.64 18.07 -17.01
CA ALA A 63 -5.39 17.76 -15.79
C ALA A 63 -6.06 16.37 -15.85
N ASN A 64 -6.51 15.94 -17.04
CA ASN A 64 -7.07 14.60 -17.21
C ASN A 64 -6.01 13.51 -17.04
N ALA A 65 -4.78 13.75 -17.52
CA ALA A 65 -3.68 12.82 -17.37
C ALA A 65 -3.25 12.70 -15.90
N GLU A 66 -3.16 13.82 -15.19
CA GLU A 66 -2.91 13.84 -13.74
C GLU A 66 -3.99 13.04 -12.98
N ALA A 67 -5.27 13.23 -13.31
CA ALA A 67 -6.37 12.49 -12.69
C ALA A 67 -6.29 10.98 -12.92
N VAL A 68 -5.94 10.53 -14.13
CA VAL A 68 -5.72 9.10 -14.41
C VAL A 68 -4.52 8.56 -13.63
N MET A 69 -3.43 9.32 -13.56
CA MET A 69 -2.25 8.92 -12.78
C MET A 69 -2.56 8.81 -11.29
N VAL A 70 -3.40 9.69 -10.72
CA VAL A 70 -3.88 9.59 -9.34
C VAL A 70 -4.68 8.30 -9.13
N GLN A 71 -5.57 7.95 -10.05
CA GLN A 71 -6.37 6.72 -9.96
C GLN A 71 -5.49 5.46 -10.03
N LEU A 72 -4.56 5.40 -10.99
CA LEU A 72 -3.62 4.28 -11.12
C LEU A 72 -2.62 4.23 -9.95
N GLY A 73 -2.19 5.39 -9.47
CA GLY A 73 -1.35 5.51 -8.28
C GLY A 73 -2.05 4.99 -7.03
N TYR A 74 -3.34 5.29 -6.86
CA TYR A 74 -4.12 4.75 -5.75
C TYR A 74 -4.25 3.22 -5.83
N LEU A 75 -4.35 2.65 -7.04
CA LEU A 75 -4.28 1.19 -7.22
C LEU A 75 -2.89 0.65 -6.83
N GLY A 76 -1.81 1.35 -7.18
CA GLY A 76 -0.45 1.04 -6.73
C GLY A 76 -0.33 1.04 -5.21
N LEU A 77 -0.88 2.07 -4.55
CA LEU A 77 -0.95 2.15 -3.10
C LEU A 77 -1.64 0.93 -2.51
N LEU A 78 -2.84 0.56 -2.98
CA LEU A 78 -3.54 -0.63 -2.50
C LEU A 78 -2.69 -1.90 -2.61
N LEU A 79 -1.95 -2.06 -3.71
CA LEU A 79 -1.09 -3.21 -3.93
C LEU A 79 0.18 -3.20 -3.06
N ILE A 80 0.75 -2.03 -2.74
CA ILE A 80 1.87 -1.89 -1.78
C ILE A 80 1.39 -2.28 -0.38
N VAL A 81 0.22 -1.79 0.03
CA VAL A 81 -0.37 -2.11 1.33
C VAL A 81 -0.70 -3.60 1.44
N TYR A 82 -1.25 -4.18 0.37
CA TYR A 82 -1.49 -5.61 0.26
C TYR A 82 -0.21 -6.45 0.39
N GLN A 83 0.87 -6.05 -0.30
CA GLN A 83 2.20 -6.68 -0.15
C GLN A 83 2.73 -6.61 1.29
N GLY A 84 2.52 -5.47 1.95
CA GLY A 84 2.83 -5.31 3.37
C GLY A 84 2.09 -6.32 4.25
N GLY A 85 0.80 -6.50 3.99
CA GLY A 85 -0.01 -7.53 4.65
C GLY A 85 0.50 -8.96 4.39
N LEU A 86 0.82 -9.28 3.13
CA LEU A 86 1.40 -10.57 2.74
C LEU A 86 2.75 -10.86 3.43
N SER A 87 3.53 -9.81 3.70
CA SER A 87 4.85 -9.93 4.34
C SER A 87 4.79 -9.91 5.86
N THR A 88 3.63 -9.60 6.46
CA THR A 88 3.49 -9.43 7.91
C THR A 88 3.24 -10.75 8.61
N SER A 89 4.21 -11.20 9.41
CA SER A 89 4.04 -12.32 10.34
C SER A 89 3.14 -11.96 11.52
N LEU A 90 2.10 -12.76 11.75
CA LEU A 90 1.08 -12.48 12.78
C LEU A 90 1.55 -12.65 14.23
N GLU A 91 2.53 -13.52 14.49
CA GLU A 91 3.05 -13.73 15.83
C GLU A 91 3.73 -12.49 16.42
N PRO A 92 4.75 -11.88 15.76
CA PRO A 92 5.35 -10.65 16.27
C PRO A 92 4.39 -9.47 16.23
N PHE A 93 3.42 -9.45 15.31
CA PHE A 93 2.36 -8.45 15.32
C PHE A 93 1.57 -8.47 16.64
N LYS A 94 1.09 -9.66 17.05
CA LYS A 94 0.35 -9.82 18.31
C LYS A 94 1.23 -9.56 19.52
N ALA A 95 2.48 -10.01 19.51
CA ALA A 95 3.41 -9.82 20.62
C ALA A 95 3.74 -8.33 20.89
N ASN A 96 3.70 -7.49 19.85
CA ASN A 96 4.05 -6.07 19.99
C ASN A 96 2.83 -5.12 19.96
N ILE A 97 1.59 -5.62 20.01
CA ILE A 97 0.39 -4.79 19.84
C ILE A 97 0.27 -3.66 20.88
N PHE A 98 0.70 -3.89 22.12
CA PHE A 98 0.70 -2.85 23.16
C PHE A 98 1.72 -1.75 22.88
N LEU A 99 2.89 -2.11 22.35
CA LEU A 99 3.91 -1.14 21.97
C LEU A 99 3.45 -0.31 20.77
N SER A 100 2.88 -0.97 19.75
CA SER A 100 2.31 -0.31 18.58
C SER A 100 1.15 0.63 18.97
N ALA A 101 0.29 0.21 19.90
CA ALA A 101 -0.80 1.04 20.42
C ALA A 101 -0.28 2.29 21.13
N GLY A 102 0.78 2.15 21.94
CA GLY A 102 1.44 3.29 22.56
C GLY A 102 1.97 4.28 21.52
N ILE A 103 2.63 3.78 20.48
CA ILE A 103 3.16 4.61 19.37
C ILE A 103 2.01 5.33 18.65
N ALA A 104 0.94 4.62 18.29
CA ALA A 104 -0.25 5.18 17.66
C ALA A 104 -0.89 6.30 18.51
N ILE A 105 -1.13 6.03 19.80
CA ILE A 105 -1.70 7.03 20.72
C ILE A 105 -0.80 8.26 20.83
N THR A 106 0.52 8.09 20.92
CA THR A 106 1.44 9.23 20.96
C THR A 106 1.53 9.96 19.62
N GLY A 107 1.47 9.23 18.50
CA GLY A 107 1.49 9.76 17.13
C GLY A 107 0.27 10.59 16.80
N VAL A 108 -0.87 10.32 17.44
CA VAL A 108 -2.08 11.14 17.36
C VAL A 108 -2.10 12.24 18.43
N GLY A 109 -1.84 11.86 19.69
CA GLY A 109 -2.01 12.74 20.84
C GLY A 109 -1.04 13.93 20.83
N LEU A 110 0.23 13.70 20.49
CA LEU A 110 1.24 14.76 20.52
C LEU A 110 1.03 15.82 19.43
N PRO A 111 0.84 15.48 18.13
CA PRO A 111 0.59 16.51 17.12
C PRO A 111 -0.73 17.24 17.33
N MET A 112 -1.76 16.56 17.85
CA MET A 112 -3.02 17.20 18.21
C MET A 112 -2.87 18.21 19.34
N ALA A 113 -2.17 17.84 20.42
CA ALA A 113 -1.88 18.74 21.53
C ALA A 113 -1.03 19.94 21.05
N LEU A 114 0.00 19.69 20.24
CA LEU A 114 0.85 20.71 19.65
C LEU A 114 0.02 21.71 18.83
N SER A 115 -0.90 21.23 17.99
CA SER A 115 -1.76 22.08 17.18
C SER A 115 -2.63 23.04 18.01
N PHE A 116 -3.25 22.55 19.09
CA PHE A 116 -4.03 23.42 19.97
C PHE A 116 -3.19 24.42 20.76
N VAL A 117 -1.97 24.04 21.16
CA VAL A 117 -1.04 24.97 21.84
C VAL A 117 -0.60 26.07 20.89
N LEU A 118 -0.18 25.72 19.67
CA LEU A 118 0.22 26.70 18.65
C LEU A 118 -0.95 27.57 18.19
N GLY A 119 -2.15 27.01 18.09
CA GLY A 119 -3.35 27.75 17.69
C GLY A 119 -3.68 28.93 18.60
N ARG A 120 -3.35 28.84 19.90
CA ARG A 120 -3.49 29.95 20.85
C ARG A 120 -2.54 31.13 20.56
N LEU A 121 -1.43 30.90 19.87
CA LEU A 121 -0.46 31.94 19.53
C LEU A 121 -0.85 32.76 18.30
N ILE A 122 -1.71 32.20 17.44
CA ILE A 122 -2.08 32.77 16.14
C ILE A 122 -3.58 33.11 16.03
N ASP A 123 -4.31 33.11 17.14
CA ASP A 123 -5.77 33.31 17.21
C ASP A 123 -6.56 32.41 16.23
N ALA A 124 -6.13 31.15 16.12
CA ALA A 124 -6.83 30.16 15.31
C ALA A 124 -8.09 29.63 16.01
N THR A 125 -9.14 29.40 15.24
CA THR A 125 -10.39 28.79 15.74
C THR A 125 -10.17 27.32 16.13
N TYR A 126 -10.99 26.79 17.04
CA TYR A 126 -10.89 25.39 17.47
C TYR A 126 -10.96 24.38 16.32
N ILE A 127 -11.77 24.66 15.29
CA ILE A 127 -11.89 23.80 14.11
C ILE A 127 -10.63 23.84 13.24
N GLN A 128 -9.99 25.00 13.11
CA GLN A 128 -8.71 25.14 12.40
C GLN A 128 -7.59 24.41 13.15
N CYS A 129 -7.53 24.53 14.48
CA CYS A 129 -6.60 23.77 15.31
C CYS A 129 -6.84 22.26 15.17
N PHE A 130 -8.11 21.83 15.19
CA PHE A 130 -8.46 20.42 14.97
C PHE A 130 -8.04 19.92 13.60
N ALA A 131 -8.36 20.66 12.54
CA ALA A 131 -7.99 20.30 11.17
C ALA A 131 -6.47 20.26 10.97
N ALA A 132 -5.73 21.24 11.51
CA ALA A 132 -4.27 21.26 11.45
C ALA A 132 -3.64 20.10 12.23
N GLY A 133 -4.15 19.79 13.42
CA GLY A 133 -3.68 18.66 14.21
C GLY A 133 -3.97 17.33 13.52
N ALA A 134 -5.18 17.15 13.01
CA ALA A 134 -5.57 15.98 12.23
C ALA A 134 -4.69 15.77 10.98
N ALA A 135 -4.34 16.86 10.28
CA ALA A 135 -3.42 16.81 9.14
C ALA A 135 -2.02 16.33 9.56
N LEU A 136 -1.51 16.76 10.72
CA LEU A 136 -0.21 16.34 11.26
C LEU A 136 -0.20 14.91 11.81
N CYS A 137 -1.35 14.38 12.23
CA CYS A 137 -1.48 13.00 12.72
C CYS A 137 -1.50 11.96 11.59
N SER A 138 -1.72 12.39 10.34
CA SER A 138 -1.88 11.48 9.20
C SER A 138 -0.57 10.77 8.85
N THR A 139 -0.52 9.46 9.08
CA THR A 139 0.64 8.62 8.76
C THR A 139 0.44 7.91 7.42
N SER A 140 1.36 8.11 6.47
CA SER A 140 1.27 7.47 5.15
C SER A 140 1.81 6.03 5.20
N LEU A 141 0.89 5.06 5.33
CA LEU A 141 1.22 3.64 5.37
C LEU A 141 1.98 3.18 4.11
N GLY A 142 1.57 3.62 2.92
CA GLY A 142 2.25 3.29 1.65
C GLY A 142 3.69 3.78 1.58
N THR A 143 3.95 5.00 2.04
CA THR A 143 5.32 5.55 2.12
C THR A 143 6.16 4.75 3.12
N THR A 144 5.61 4.48 4.31
CA THR A 144 6.29 3.73 5.37
C THR A 144 6.69 2.32 4.91
N LEU A 145 5.76 1.59 4.27
CA LEU A 145 6.04 0.26 3.73
C LEU A 145 7.06 0.29 2.59
N THR A 146 7.00 1.30 1.71
CA THR A 146 7.97 1.44 0.62
C THR A 146 9.39 1.69 1.15
N VAL A 147 9.55 2.58 2.14
CA VAL A 147 10.86 2.89 2.75
C VAL A 147 11.39 1.69 3.54
N LEU A 148 10.55 1.03 4.33
CA LEU A 148 10.95 -0.19 5.04
C LEU A 148 11.32 -1.31 4.06
N GLY A 149 10.65 -1.39 2.90
CA GLY A 149 10.90 -2.41 1.89
C GLY A 149 12.23 -2.23 1.18
N THR A 150 12.48 -1.03 0.70
CA THR A 150 13.77 -0.64 0.07
C THR A 150 14.93 -0.80 1.05
N SER A 151 14.71 -0.52 2.34
CA SER A 151 15.72 -0.69 3.40
C SER A 151 15.87 -2.15 3.89
N GLY A 152 15.05 -3.09 3.44
CA GLY A 152 15.07 -4.49 3.90
C GLY A 152 14.58 -4.69 5.35
N LEU A 153 13.87 -3.72 5.92
CA LEU A 153 13.45 -3.70 7.33
C LEU A 153 11.98 -4.11 7.55
N ILE A 154 11.20 -4.43 6.51
CA ILE A 154 9.77 -4.81 6.64
C ILE A 154 9.56 -5.93 7.68
N LYS A 155 10.39 -6.98 7.65
CA LYS A 155 10.25 -8.16 8.53
C LYS A 155 10.90 -7.97 9.90
N SER A 156 11.58 -6.85 10.13
CA SER A 156 12.22 -6.57 11.42
C SER A 156 11.17 -6.26 12.50
N ARG A 157 11.56 -6.35 13.78
CA ARG A 157 10.69 -5.91 14.88
C ARG A 157 10.25 -4.46 14.71
N LEU A 158 11.15 -3.59 14.25
CA LEU A 158 10.84 -2.19 13.95
C LEU A 158 9.76 -2.09 12.87
N GLY A 159 9.92 -2.82 11.76
CA GLY A 159 8.94 -2.83 10.66
C GLY A 159 7.56 -3.29 11.11
N VAL A 160 7.48 -4.40 11.85
CA VAL A 160 6.20 -4.93 12.38
C VAL A 160 5.52 -3.94 13.31
N VAL A 161 6.28 -3.31 14.22
CA VAL A 161 5.74 -2.31 15.16
C VAL A 161 5.24 -1.06 14.43
N LEU A 162 6.04 -0.51 13.51
CA LEU A 162 5.66 0.69 12.75
C LEU A 162 4.47 0.45 11.82
N SER A 163 4.44 -0.67 11.10
CA SER A 163 3.31 -1.03 10.25
C SER A 163 2.03 -1.23 11.07
N SER A 164 2.13 -1.90 12.22
CA SER A 164 0.99 -2.07 13.12
C SER A 164 0.47 -0.74 13.67
N ALA A 165 1.34 0.18 14.06
CA ALA A 165 0.94 1.50 14.54
C ALA A 165 0.25 2.32 13.43
N ALA A 166 0.84 2.34 12.22
CA ALA A 166 0.27 3.05 11.08
C ALA A 166 -1.14 2.56 10.70
N ILE A 167 -1.42 1.26 10.83
CA ILE A 167 -2.76 0.71 10.59
C ILE A 167 -3.77 1.16 11.64
N MET A 168 -3.35 1.23 12.91
CA MET A 168 -4.21 1.74 13.99
C MET A 168 -4.51 3.23 13.79
N ASP A 169 -3.51 4.00 13.37
CA ASP A 169 -3.64 5.43 13.09
C ASP A 169 -4.53 5.72 11.87
N ASP A 170 -4.56 4.83 10.85
CA ASP A 170 -5.43 4.97 9.68
C ASP A 170 -6.93 4.94 10.06
N VAL A 171 -7.31 4.10 11.04
CA VAL A 171 -8.68 4.08 11.58
C VAL A 171 -9.02 5.40 12.27
N VAL A 172 -8.07 5.97 13.03
CA VAL A 172 -8.25 7.26 13.70
C VAL A 172 -8.30 8.40 12.68
N GLY A 173 -7.46 8.37 11.65
CA GLY A 173 -7.44 9.33 10.56
C GLY A 173 -8.77 9.39 9.82
N LEU A 174 -9.38 8.22 9.56
CA LEU A 174 -10.72 8.15 8.99
C LEU A 174 -11.76 8.87 9.88
N VAL A 175 -11.71 8.65 11.20
CA VAL A 175 -12.59 9.36 12.16
C VAL A 175 -12.36 10.88 12.10
N MET A 176 -11.11 11.32 12.05
CA MET A 176 -10.78 12.74 11.97
C MET A 176 -11.33 13.40 10.70
N VAL A 177 -11.18 12.75 9.54
CA VAL A 177 -11.74 13.24 8.26
C VAL A 177 -13.25 13.38 8.34
N GLN A 178 -13.94 12.41 8.94
CA GLN A 178 -15.39 12.47 9.11
C GLN A 178 -15.81 13.60 10.06
N VAL A 179 -15.12 13.79 11.17
CA VAL A 179 -15.37 14.92 12.08
C VAL A 179 -15.21 16.25 11.35
N ILE A 180 -14.13 16.43 10.58
CA ILE A 180 -13.88 17.65 9.80
C ILE A 180 -14.98 17.88 8.77
N SER A 181 -15.37 16.84 8.02
CA SER A 181 -16.43 16.94 7.01
C SER A 181 -17.78 17.31 7.61
N ASN A 182 -18.11 16.82 8.81
CA ASN A 182 -19.37 17.13 9.48
C ASN A 182 -19.37 18.55 10.07
N LEU A 183 -18.25 18.97 10.66
CA LEU A 183 -18.13 20.32 11.22
C LEU A 183 -18.03 21.41 10.13
N GLY A 184 -17.57 21.07 8.92
CA GLY A 184 -17.48 21.98 7.78
C GLY A 184 -18.79 22.25 7.05
N GLN A 185 -19.85 21.45 7.29
CA GLN A 185 -21.17 21.63 6.70
C GLN A 185 -22.04 22.41 7.70
N SER A 186 -22.13 23.73 7.48
CA SER A 186 -22.39 24.74 8.52
C SER A 186 -23.82 24.90 9.04
N ASP A 187 -24.79 24.04 8.77
CA ASP A 187 -26.21 24.33 9.11
C ASP A 187 -27.05 23.16 9.66
N THR A 188 -26.46 21.98 9.89
CA THR A 188 -27.19 20.82 10.44
C THR A 188 -26.58 20.33 11.74
N SER A 189 -27.45 19.92 12.67
CA SER A 189 -27.09 19.35 13.96
C SER A 189 -26.00 18.28 13.82
N PHE A 190 -25.01 18.28 14.73
CA PHE A 190 -23.96 17.27 14.78
C PHE A 190 -24.57 15.87 14.83
N SER A 191 -24.56 15.17 13.69
CA SER A 191 -25.06 13.82 13.61
C SER A 191 -23.96 12.89 14.11
N ALA A 192 -23.98 12.55 15.40
CA ALA A 192 -23.01 11.61 15.97
C ALA A 192 -22.94 10.29 15.18
N ALA A 193 -24.02 9.93 14.47
CA ALA A 193 -24.08 8.77 13.59
C ALA A 193 -23.05 8.78 12.44
N THR A 194 -22.69 9.94 11.89
CA THR A 194 -21.73 10.04 10.76
C THR A 194 -20.28 9.82 11.18
N VAL A 195 -19.95 10.05 12.46
CA VAL A 195 -18.62 9.80 13.03
C VAL A 195 -18.53 8.40 13.62
N VAL A 196 -19.59 7.96 14.31
CA VAL A 196 -19.62 6.64 14.98
C VAL A 196 -19.70 5.51 13.95
N ARG A 197 -20.43 5.68 12.85
CA ARG A 197 -20.60 4.61 11.85
C ARG A 197 -19.26 4.15 11.25
N PRO A 198 -18.38 5.03 10.75
CA PRO A 198 -17.13 4.58 10.15
C PRO A 198 -16.12 4.01 11.15
N LEU A 199 -16.13 4.52 12.40
CA LEU A 199 -15.36 3.93 13.51
C LEU A 199 -15.83 2.50 13.80
N MET A 200 -17.12 2.33 14.03
CA MET A 200 -17.73 1.02 14.30
C MET A 200 -17.52 0.06 13.13
N ALA A 201 -17.66 0.53 11.89
CA ALA A 201 -17.39 -0.27 10.69
C ALA A 201 -15.93 -0.73 10.63
N SER A 202 -14.97 0.14 10.97
CA SER A 202 -13.54 -0.19 10.97
C SER A 202 -13.15 -1.18 12.05
N LEU A 203 -13.67 -1.01 13.27
CA LEU A 203 -13.47 -1.99 14.36
C LEU A 203 -14.13 -3.33 14.01
N ALA A 204 -15.38 -3.29 13.53
CA ALA A 204 -16.10 -4.48 13.13
C ALA A 204 -15.34 -5.21 12.02
N PHE A 205 -14.85 -4.52 10.99
CA PHE A 205 -14.08 -5.12 9.90
C PHE A 205 -12.77 -5.75 10.40
N THR A 206 -12.05 -5.08 11.31
CA THR A 206 -10.79 -5.57 11.89
C THR A 206 -10.99 -6.85 12.71
N VAL A 207 -12.11 -6.98 13.44
CA VAL A 207 -12.45 -8.18 14.21
C VAL A 207 -13.08 -9.27 13.33
N PHE A 208 -13.93 -8.87 12.39
CA PHE A 208 -14.67 -9.77 11.52
C PHE A 208 -13.76 -10.49 10.54
N THR A 209 -12.75 -9.83 9.99
CA THR A 209 -11.83 -10.44 9.02
C THR A 209 -11.11 -11.69 9.57
N PRO A 210 -10.40 -11.66 10.72
CA PRO A 210 -9.79 -12.86 11.29
C PRO A 210 -10.84 -13.89 11.73
N LEU A 211 -12.03 -13.46 12.15
CA LEU A 211 -13.13 -14.38 12.47
C LEU A 211 -13.56 -15.18 11.24
N VAL A 212 -13.75 -14.53 10.10
CA VAL A 212 -14.06 -15.19 8.83
C VAL A 212 -12.94 -16.12 8.40
N CYS A 213 -11.67 -15.72 8.55
CA CYS A 213 -10.53 -16.59 8.26
C CYS A 213 -10.58 -17.90 9.06
N VAL A 214 -10.84 -17.83 10.37
CA VAL A 214 -10.85 -19.02 11.23
C VAL A 214 -12.13 -19.85 11.06
N PHE A 215 -13.30 -19.21 11.02
CA PHE A 215 -14.60 -19.92 11.04
C PHE A 215 -15.15 -20.29 9.67
N VAL A 216 -14.72 -19.61 8.60
CA VAL A 216 -15.20 -19.90 7.23
C VAL A 216 -14.06 -20.43 6.39
N ALA A 217 -12.95 -19.70 6.30
CA ALA A 217 -11.87 -20.11 5.41
C ALA A 217 -11.27 -21.45 5.85
N LYS A 218 -10.90 -21.63 7.13
CA LYS A 218 -10.30 -22.88 7.62
C LYS A 218 -11.14 -24.13 7.35
N PRO A 219 -12.44 -24.22 7.72
CA PRO A 219 -13.24 -25.41 7.43
C PRO A 219 -13.46 -25.63 5.94
N VAL A 220 -13.63 -24.57 5.14
CA VAL A 220 -13.69 -24.67 3.67
C VAL A 220 -12.38 -25.24 3.12
N THR A 221 -11.26 -24.82 3.68
CA THR A 221 -9.91 -25.40 3.60
C THR A 221 -9.89 -26.91 3.70
N LEU A 222 -10.17 -27.37 4.90
CA LEU A 222 -10.11 -28.78 5.24
C LEU A 222 -11.11 -29.60 4.41
N TRP A 223 -12.28 -29.04 4.11
CA TRP A 223 -13.28 -29.66 3.24
C TRP A 223 -12.80 -29.78 1.79
N LEU A 224 -12.19 -28.74 1.22
CA LEU A 224 -11.63 -28.75 -0.13
C LEU A 224 -10.47 -29.75 -0.23
N ILE A 225 -9.59 -29.79 0.78
CA ILE A 225 -8.50 -30.77 0.86
C ILE A 225 -9.08 -32.18 0.92
N SER A 226 -10.07 -32.43 1.77
CA SER A 226 -10.74 -33.73 1.89
C SER A 226 -11.40 -34.17 0.59
N ARG A 227 -12.00 -33.24 -0.17
CA ARG A 227 -12.56 -33.53 -1.50
C ARG A 227 -11.49 -33.80 -2.56
N ARG A 228 -10.36 -33.09 -2.53
CA ARG A 228 -9.22 -33.34 -3.42
C ARG A 228 -8.57 -34.69 -3.15
N ALA A 229 -8.43 -35.08 -1.87
CA ALA A 229 -7.88 -36.38 -1.48
C ALA A 229 -8.73 -37.54 -2.01
N LYS A 230 -10.06 -37.37 -2.10
CA LYS A 230 -10.98 -38.38 -2.67
C LYS A 230 -10.94 -38.48 -4.19
N LYS A 231 -10.53 -37.43 -4.92
CA LYS A 231 -10.44 -37.40 -6.39
C LYS A 231 -9.17 -36.68 -6.86
N PRO A 232 -7.99 -37.32 -6.75
CA PRO A 232 -6.71 -36.69 -7.05
C PRO A 232 -6.55 -36.28 -8.53
N SER A 233 -7.19 -36.98 -9.46
CA SER A 233 -7.20 -36.70 -10.91
C SER A 233 -8.35 -35.80 -11.38
N GLY A 234 -9.18 -35.26 -10.47
CA GLY A 234 -10.29 -34.40 -10.84
C GLY A 234 -9.81 -33.05 -11.41
N LEU A 235 -10.52 -32.52 -12.41
CA LEU A 235 -10.26 -31.21 -13.03
C LEU A 235 -10.08 -30.10 -11.98
N LEU A 236 -10.87 -30.14 -10.90
CA LEU A 236 -10.80 -29.19 -9.78
C LEU A 236 -9.41 -29.17 -9.11
N ASN A 237 -8.78 -30.33 -8.89
CA ASN A 237 -7.45 -30.38 -8.29
C ASN A 237 -6.36 -29.84 -9.23
N VAL A 238 -6.47 -30.19 -10.52
CA VAL A 238 -5.56 -29.69 -11.57
C VAL A 238 -5.66 -28.17 -11.70
N THR A 239 -6.88 -27.64 -11.79
CA THR A 239 -7.12 -26.20 -11.90
C THR A 239 -6.62 -25.45 -10.66
N LEU A 240 -7.01 -25.88 -9.44
CA LEU A 240 -6.62 -25.18 -8.22
C LEU A 240 -5.13 -25.31 -7.86
N ARG A 241 -4.39 -26.23 -8.47
CA ARG A 241 -2.93 -26.34 -8.30
C ARG A 241 -2.17 -25.43 -9.26
N THR A 242 -2.85 -24.90 -10.29
CA THR A 242 -2.25 -24.01 -11.27
C THR A 242 -2.00 -22.63 -10.66
N THR A 243 -0.84 -22.04 -10.93
CA THR A 243 -0.46 -20.71 -10.43
C THR A 243 -1.47 -19.63 -10.82
N GLY A 244 -2.09 -19.74 -12.00
CA GLY A 244 -3.16 -18.82 -12.43
C GLY A 244 -4.41 -18.88 -11.55
N ALA A 245 -4.77 -20.04 -11.00
CA ALA A 245 -5.90 -20.14 -10.08
C ALA A 245 -5.57 -19.51 -8.72
N ALA A 246 -4.33 -19.67 -8.24
CA ALA A 246 -3.87 -19.00 -7.01
C ALA A 246 -3.92 -17.47 -7.17
N PHE A 247 -3.44 -16.95 -8.30
CA PHE A 247 -3.57 -15.53 -8.65
C PHE A 247 -5.03 -15.08 -8.59
N VAL A 248 -5.93 -15.72 -9.33
CA VAL A 248 -7.35 -15.32 -9.36
C VAL A 248 -7.99 -15.36 -7.97
N ILE A 249 -7.73 -16.39 -7.17
CA ILE A 249 -8.29 -16.50 -5.82
C ILE A 249 -7.79 -15.35 -4.92
N GLN A 250 -6.49 -15.08 -4.93
CA GLN A 250 -5.92 -14.00 -4.12
C GLN A 250 -6.43 -12.63 -4.55
N THR A 251 -6.55 -12.39 -5.86
CA THR A 251 -7.16 -11.16 -6.40
C THR A 251 -8.61 -11.01 -5.95
N LEU A 252 -9.40 -12.09 -6.00
CA LEU A 252 -10.81 -12.07 -5.58
C LEU A 252 -10.94 -11.81 -4.07
N VAL A 253 -10.05 -12.34 -3.24
CA VAL A 253 -10.01 -12.03 -1.81
C VAL A 253 -9.70 -10.55 -1.59
N LEU A 254 -8.68 -10.02 -2.26
CA LEU A 254 -8.34 -8.59 -2.19
C LEU A 254 -9.51 -7.70 -2.59
N LEU A 255 -10.13 -7.97 -3.75
CA LEU A 255 -11.28 -7.22 -4.25
C LEU A 255 -12.50 -7.36 -3.33
N GLY A 256 -12.77 -8.56 -2.81
CA GLY A 256 -13.86 -8.80 -1.87
C GLY A 256 -13.69 -8.03 -0.56
N CYS A 257 -12.48 -8.00 -0.01
CA CYS A 257 -12.15 -7.20 1.17
C CYS A 257 -12.32 -5.71 0.91
N ILE A 258 -11.80 -5.18 -0.21
CA ILE A 258 -11.92 -3.76 -0.57
C ILE A 258 -13.39 -3.38 -0.79
N ALA A 259 -14.14 -4.17 -1.55
CA ALA A 259 -15.56 -3.90 -1.81
C ALA A 259 -16.39 -3.95 -0.52
N GLY A 260 -16.15 -4.95 0.33
CA GLY A 260 -16.80 -5.06 1.65
C GLY A 260 -16.48 -3.87 2.55
N ALA A 261 -15.21 -3.43 2.55
CA ALA A 261 -14.78 -2.27 3.30
C ALA A 261 -15.40 -0.96 2.81
N THR A 262 -15.40 -0.72 1.50
CA THR A 262 -16.03 0.44 0.88
C THR A 262 -17.53 0.48 1.20
N TYR A 263 -18.24 -0.65 1.11
CA TYR A 263 -19.67 -0.73 1.45
C TYR A 263 -19.94 -0.51 2.94
N ALA A 264 -19.07 -1.03 3.81
CA ALA A 264 -19.17 -0.82 5.26
C ALA A 264 -18.84 0.64 5.65
N GLY A 265 -18.10 1.37 4.81
CA GLY A 265 -17.61 2.72 5.10
C GLY A 265 -16.34 2.74 5.96
N THR A 266 -15.47 1.74 5.82
CA THR A 266 -14.14 1.69 6.44
C THR A 266 -13.03 2.01 5.43
N SER A 267 -11.76 1.99 5.86
CA SER A 267 -10.60 2.29 5.04
C SER A 267 -10.31 1.17 4.04
N ASN A 268 -10.12 1.55 2.78
CA ASN A 268 -9.67 0.63 1.73
C ASN A 268 -8.23 0.15 1.97
N LEU A 269 -7.39 0.94 2.65
CA LEU A 269 -6.02 0.57 2.98
C LEU A 269 -5.99 -0.50 4.07
N LEU A 270 -6.79 -0.32 5.12
CA LEU A 270 -7.01 -1.36 6.15
C LEU A 270 -7.47 -2.67 5.50
N ALA A 271 -8.41 -2.60 4.56
CA ALA A 271 -8.93 -3.76 3.84
C ALA A 271 -7.87 -4.49 2.99
N ALA A 272 -7.07 -3.73 2.25
CA ALA A 272 -5.97 -4.27 1.47
C ALA A 272 -4.92 -4.96 2.36
N PHE A 273 -4.56 -4.33 3.48
CA PHE A 273 -3.63 -4.92 4.45
C PHE A 273 -4.20 -6.22 5.04
N ALA A 274 -5.46 -6.19 5.48
CA ALA A 274 -6.13 -7.33 6.09
C ALA A 274 -6.26 -8.51 5.10
N ALA A 275 -6.54 -8.24 3.81
CA ALA A 275 -6.55 -9.26 2.77
C ALA A 275 -5.17 -9.94 2.61
N GLY A 276 -4.09 -9.15 2.58
CA GLY A 276 -2.72 -9.68 2.53
C GLY A 276 -2.38 -10.50 3.76
N ALA A 277 -2.70 -10.01 4.95
CA ALA A 277 -2.47 -10.72 6.21
C ALA A 277 -3.28 -12.03 6.30
N ALA A 278 -4.53 -12.04 5.79
CA ALA A 278 -5.36 -13.23 5.72
C ALA A 278 -4.76 -14.31 4.81
N ILE A 279 -4.20 -13.92 3.66
CA ILE A 279 -3.53 -14.85 2.74
C ILE A 279 -2.21 -15.35 3.33
N ASN A 280 -1.43 -14.48 3.99
CA ASN A 280 -0.20 -14.92 4.67
C ASN A 280 -0.50 -15.91 5.82
N TRP A 281 -1.55 -15.65 6.59
CA TRP A 281 -2.03 -16.58 7.60
C TRP A 281 -2.44 -17.92 7.00
N TRP A 282 -3.16 -17.87 5.88
CA TRP A 282 -3.61 -19.05 5.16
C TRP A 282 -2.45 -19.91 4.67
N ASP A 283 -1.44 -19.30 4.06
CA ASP A 283 -0.24 -20.00 3.60
C ASP A 283 0.48 -20.69 4.76
N SER A 284 0.54 -20.04 5.92
CA SER A 284 1.15 -20.57 7.14
C SER A 284 0.37 -21.77 7.69
N ASP A 285 -0.96 -21.69 7.83
CA ASP A 285 -1.81 -22.79 8.36
C ASP A 285 -1.95 -23.96 7.37
N ALA A 286 -2.00 -23.68 6.06
CA ALA A 286 -2.04 -24.70 5.01
C ALA A 286 -0.73 -25.51 4.95
N SER A 287 0.41 -24.86 5.19
CA SER A 287 1.71 -25.54 5.25
C SER A 287 1.80 -26.56 6.40
N LEU A 288 1.14 -26.27 7.54
CA LEU A 288 1.06 -27.16 8.70
C LEU A 288 0.07 -28.32 8.53
N SER A 289 -0.88 -28.19 7.59
CA SER A 289 -1.98 -29.15 7.38
C SER A 289 -1.69 -30.21 6.31
N GLY A 290 -0.48 -30.22 5.72
CA GLY A 290 -0.06 -31.24 4.77
C GLY A 290 0.12 -32.61 5.43
N PRO A 291 -0.25 -33.74 4.78
CA PRO A 291 0.02 -35.06 5.34
C PRO A 291 1.54 -35.31 5.35
N HIS A 292 2.05 -35.66 6.53
CA HIS A 292 3.45 -36.00 6.89
C HIS A 292 4.28 -34.87 7.52
N SER A 293 4.06 -34.67 8.83
CA SER A 293 5.15 -34.46 9.80
C SER A 293 4.68 -34.95 11.18
N ALA A 294 4.41 -36.25 11.29
CA ALA A 294 4.41 -36.94 12.56
C ALA A 294 5.74 -37.70 12.65
N SER A 295 6.73 -37.11 13.31
CA SER A 295 7.86 -37.88 13.82
C SER A 295 7.35 -38.78 14.95
N PRO A 296 7.66 -40.10 14.95
CA PRO A 296 7.26 -40.97 16.04
C PRO A 296 8.01 -40.57 17.33
N PRO A 297 7.40 -40.77 18.53
CA PRO A 297 8.04 -40.46 19.79
C PRO A 297 9.29 -41.33 19.96
N THR A 298 10.43 -40.68 20.15
CA THR A 298 11.71 -41.33 20.45
C THR A 298 11.58 -42.05 21.79
N GLN A 299 11.63 -43.39 21.78
CA GLN A 299 11.76 -44.19 22.99
C GLN A 299 13.13 -43.92 23.65
N PRO A 300 13.24 -43.94 24.99
CA PRO A 300 14.53 -43.76 25.66
C PRO A 300 15.40 -45.00 25.46
N ALA A 301 16.51 -44.87 24.75
CA ALA A 301 17.48 -45.94 24.58
C ALA A 301 18.26 -46.19 25.88
N THR A 302 18.09 -47.40 26.41
CA THR A 302 18.81 -48.00 27.53
C THR A 302 20.31 -48.09 27.22
N ARG A 303 21.17 -47.52 28.09
CA ARG A 303 22.62 -47.81 28.11
C ARG A 303 22.85 -49.18 28.74
N PRO A 304 23.82 -49.97 28.25
CA PRO A 304 25.07 -50.04 29.03
C PRO A 304 26.32 -50.24 28.16
N ALA A 305 27.45 -49.60 28.53
CA ALA A 305 28.78 -50.22 28.40
C ALA A 305 29.86 -49.41 29.11
N THR A 306 30.49 -50.13 30.02
CA THR A 306 31.71 -49.99 30.81
C THR A 306 32.94 -49.49 30.03
N SER A 307 33.76 -48.66 30.70
CA SER A 307 35.18 -48.43 30.44
C SER A 307 36.04 -49.59 31.03
N PRO A 308 37.30 -49.84 30.62
CA PRO A 308 38.42 -48.93 30.90
C PRO A 308 39.51 -48.81 29.82
N SER A 309 40.37 -47.81 30.06
CA SER A 309 41.53 -47.29 29.33
C SER A 309 42.78 -48.17 29.32
N THR A 310 43.56 -48.16 28.22
CA THR A 310 45.02 -48.40 28.12
C THR A 310 45.46 -47.87 26.74
N GLU A 311 46.10 -46.71 26.62
CA GLU A 311 47.56 -46.44 26.61
C GLU A 311 48.23 -46.51 25.22
N THR A 312 48.99 -45.45 24.91
CA THR A 312 50.18 -45.33 24.04
C THR A 312 50.09 -45.06 22.52
N ALA A 313 50.70 -43.91 22.17
CA ALA A 313 51.81 -43.74 21.21
C ALA A 313 51.57 -43.30 19.74
N LEU A 314 52.16 -42.11 19.45
CA LEU A 314 52.97 -41.73 18.26
C LEU A 314 52.29 -41.70 16.87
N ARG A 315 52.61 -40.86 15.88
CA ARG A 315 53.56 -39.76 15.62
C ARG A 315 53.23 -39.22 14.19
N ASN A 316 53.51 -37.93 13.95
CA ASN A 316 54.07 -37.31 12.72
C ASN A 316 53.39 -37.50 11.34
N THR A 317 52.90 -36.43 10.70
CA THR A 317 53.59 -35.55 9.70
C THR A 317 54.26 -36.30 8.53
N SER A 318 53.84 -36.13 7.27
CA SER A 318 54.33 -35.16 6.23
C SER A 318 53.67 -35.61 4.90
N GLY A 319 53.11 -34.80 3.99
CA GLY A 319 53.77 -33.90 3.03
C GLY A 319 54.28 -34.62 1.76
N CYS A 320 53.64 -34.45 0.58
CA CYS A 320 54.26 -34.10 -0.73
C CYS A 320 53.30 -34.13 -1.94
N LEU A 321 53.59 -33.27 -2.93
CA LEU A 321 52.94 -33.06 -4.24
C LEU A 321 53.56 -34.00 -5.34
N PRO A 322 53.38 -33.75 -6.67
CA PRO A 322 52.52 -34.50 -7.61
C PRO A 322 53.32 -35.28 -8.69
N GLU A 323 52.66 -36.03 -9.61
CA GLU A 323 52.97 -36.12 -11.07
C GLU A 323 52.36 -37.36 -11.82
N LYS A 324 51.71 -37.06 -12.97
CA LYS A 324 51.48 -37.78 -14.26
C LYS A 324 50.68 -39.10 -14.43
N GLN A 325 49.68 -38.95 -15.33
CA GLN A 325 49.15 -39.79 -16.42
C GLN A 325 49.66 -41.24 -16.63
N ASP A 326 48.74 -42.22 -16.71
CA ASP A 326 48.28 -42.77 -17.99
C ASP A 326 47.07 -43.75 -17.89
N VAL A 327 46.25 -43.66 -18.95
CA VAL A 327 45.26 -44.55 -19.59
C VAL A 327 44.83 -45.90 -18.94
N GLY A 328 43.50 -46.12 -18.86
CA GLY A 328 42.88 -47.41 -19.20
C GLY A 328 41.84 -48.01 -18.24
N GLY A 329 40.55 -47.90 -18.61
CA GLY A 329 39.55 -48.99 -18.51
C GLY A 329 38.93 -49.40 -17.16
N GLY A 330 37.62 -49.12 -17.02
CA GLY A 330 36.64 -50.11 -16.53
C GLY A 330 36.30 -50.18 -15.04
N ASP A 331 35.14 -49.59 -14.71
CA ASP A 331 34.18 -49.93 -13.64
C ASP A 331 34.54 -49.85 -12.14
N THR A 332 33.50 -49.49 -11.39
CA THR A 332 33.27 -49.67 -9.93
C THR A 332 33.42 -48.42 -9.04
N THR A 333 32.26 -47.77 -8.84
CA THR A 333 31.77 -47.04 -7.64
C THR A 333 32.77 -46.55 -6.59
N ALA A 334 32.93 -45.22 -6.48
CA ALA A 334 33.44 -44.53 -5.29
C ALA A 334 32.32 -43.65 -4.67
N PRO A 335 32.24 -43.55 -3.32
CA PRO A 335 31.11 -42.94 -2.64
C PRO A 335 31.17 -41.41 -2.70
N ARG A 336 30.06 -40.78 -3.07
CA ARG A 336 29.90 -39.32 -3.04
C ARG A 336 29.57 -38.90 -1.60
N CYS A 337 30.37 -37.99 -1.05
CA CYS A 337 30.04 -37.25 0.17
C CYS A 337 28.62 -36.65 0.08
N PRO A 338 27.86 -36.61 1.17
CA PRO A 338 26.51 -36.04 1.15
C PRO A 338 26.64 -34.53 0.91
N SER A 339 26.34 -34.11 -0.32
CA SER A 339 25.98 -32.73 -0.62
C SER A 339 24.79 -32.38 0.27
N GLU A 340 24.92 -31.29 1.01
CA GLU A 340 23.87 -30.65 1.79
C GLU A 340 22.55 -30.72 1.02
N ALA A 341 21.62 -31.51 1.54
CA ALA A 341 20.26 -31.56 1.07
C ALA A 341 19.63 -30.20 1.39
N LYS A 342 19.69 -29.27 0.43
CA LYS A 342 18.73 -28.17 0.38
C LYS A 342 17.35 -28.82 0.43
N THR A 343 16.70 -28.67 1.58
CA THR A 343 15.29 -28.97 1.74
C THR A 343 14.52 -28.06 0.78
N GLU A 344 14.27 -28.54 -0.43
CA GLU A 344 13.30 -27.94 -1.34
C GLU A 344 11.89 -28.16 -0.76
N THR A 345 11.49 -27.31 0.19
CA THR A 345 10.07 -27.18 0.57
C THR A 345 9.34 -26.42 -0.54
N VAL A 346 8.83 -27.19 -1.50
CA VAL A 346 7.95 -26.73 -2.57
C VAL A 346 6.62 -26.24 -1.98
N SER A 347 6.51 -24.93 -1.70
CA SER A 347 5.20 -24.25 -1.64
C SER A 347 5.04 -23.40 -2.89
N ARG A 348 4.80 -24.07 -4.03
CA ARG A 348 4.89 -23.52 -5.39
C ARG A 348 3.92 -22.36 -5.74
N ASN A 349 3.14 -21.85 -4.78
CA ASN A 349 2.07 -20.86 -4.98
C ASN A 349 1.79 -20.03 -3.68
N SER A 350 2.81 -19.62 -2.92
CA SER A 350 2.57 -18.71 -1.78
C SER A 350 2.07 -17.34 -2.26
N GLY A 351 1.26 -16.65 -1.46
CA GLY A 351 0.80 -15.28 -1.66
C GLY A 351 1.90 -14.32 -2.05
N LEU A 352 3.05 -14.38 -1.39
CA LEU A 352 4.18 -13.50 -1.72
C LEU A 352 4.80 -13.86 -3.08
N GLU A 353 4.92 -15.15 -3.42
CA GLU A 353 5.43 -15.59 -4.73
C GLU A 353 4.49 -15.19 -5.88
N ILE A 354 3.17 -15.30 -5.67
CA ILE A 354 2.17 -14.83 -6.63
C ILE A 354 2.26 -13.31 -6.80
N TYR A 355 2.46 -12.58 -5.71
CA TYR A 355 2.70 -11.14 -5.75
C TYR A 355 3.93 -10.79 -6.61
N ASP A 356 5.07 -11.41 -6.31
CA ASP A 356 6.33 -11.16 -7.01
C ASP A 356 6.23 -11.51 -8.50
N LYS A 357 5.45 -12.54 -8.85
CA LYS A 357 5.30 -12.98 -10.23
C LYS A 357 4.37 -12.09 -11.08
N PHE A 358 3.26 -11.61 -10.52
CA PHE A 358 2.21 -10.93 -11.30
C PHE A 358 2.06 -9.44 -11.00
N TYR A 359 2.35 -9.02 -9.77
CA TYR A 359 2.09 -7.66 -9.31
C TYR A 359 3.35 -6.80 -9.17
N ALA A 360 4.47 -7.37 -8.75
CA ALA A 360 5.66 -6.58 -8.44
C ALA A 360 6.15 -5.75 -9.63
N ALA A 361 6.26 -6.33 -10.83
CA ALA A 361 6.73 -5.60 -12.01
C ALA A 361 5.88 -4.36 -12.37
N PRO A 362 4.54 -4.45 -12.54
CA PRO A 362 3.73 -3.27 -12.82
C PRO A 362 3.65 -2.30 -11.63
N VAL A 363 3.65 -2.81 -10.39
CA VAL A 363 3.64 -1.96 -9.19
C VAL A 363 4.91 -1.13 -9.12
N ASP A 364 6.08 -1.76 -9.14
CA ASP A 364 7.36 -1.06 -8.94
C ASP A 364 7.72 -0.11 -10.08
N ARG A 365 7.35 -0.45 -11.33
CA ARG A 365 7.76 0.32 -12.51
C ARG A 365 6.78 1.40 -12.94
N VAL A 366 5.50 1.27 -12.57
CA VAL A 366 4.43 2.16 -13.06
C VAL A 366 3.55 2.67 -11.92
N LEU A 367 2.88 1.78 -11.19
CA LEU A 367 1.83 2.21 -10.27
C LEU A 367 2.37 2.91 -9.02
N ARG A 368 3.48 2.41 -8.44
CA ARG A 368 4.17 3.04 -7.31
C ARG A 368 4.76 4.40 -7.70
N PRO A 369 5.50 4.54 -8.82
CA PRO A 369 5.93 5.86 -9.28
C PRO A 369 4.78 6.84 -9.51
N PHE A 370 3.66 6.39 -10.09
CA PHE A 370 2.46 7.23 -10.23
C PHE A 370 1.90 7.66 -8.89
N PHE A 371 1.80 6.77 -7.90
CA PHE A 371 1.35 7.13 -6.56
C PHE A 371 2.16 8.29 -5.96
N PHE A 372 3.49 8.17 -5.97
CA PHE A 372 4.36 9.20 -5.40
C PHE A 372 4.38 10.49 -6.24
N ALA A 373 4.33 10.38 -7.57
CA ALA A 373 4.21 11.56 -8.43
C ALA A 373 2.88 12.30 -8.22
N SER A 374 1.78 11.57 -7.99
CA SER A 374 0.47 12.13 -7.68
C SER A 374 0.44 12.89 -6.35
N ILE A 375 1.23 12.48 -5.36
CA ILE A 375 1.46 13.30 -4.17
C ILE A 375 2.08 14.63 -4.59
N GLY A 376 3.07 14.60 -5.48
CA GLY A 376 3.70 15.80 -6.04
C GLY A 376 2.72 16.77 -6.72
N PHE A 377 1.78 16.25 -7.52
CA PHE A 377 0.73 17.05 -8.17
C PHE A 377 -0.18 17.79 -7.17
N SER A 378 -0.30 17.23 -5.97
CA SER A 378 -1.25 17.69 -4.96
C SER A 378 -0.66 18.71 -3.98
N ILE A 379 0.64 19.01 -4.07
CA ILE A 379 1.31 19.96 -3.15
C ILE A 379 1.18 21.38 -3.72
N PRO A 380 0.44 22.31 -3.07
CA PRO A 380 0.22 23.66 -3.58
C PRO A 380 1.40 24.60 -3.25
N ILE A 381 2.60 24.29 -3.76
CA ILE A 381 3.85 25.01 -3.41
C ILE A 381 3.74 26.53 -3.66
N THR A 382 3.03 26.95 -4.71
CA THR A 382 2.85 28.36 -5.07
C THR A 382 2.01 29.14 -4.06
N GLU A 383 1.08 28.47 -3.37
CA GLU A 383 0.18 29.08 -2.39
C GLU A 383 0.65 28.86 -0.94
N MET A 384 1.51 27.86 -0.70
CA MET A 384 1.93 27.44 0.65
C MET A 384 2.63 28.56 1.44
N PHE A 385 3.32 29.47 0.75
CA PHE A 385 4.05 30.59 1.36
C PHE A 385 3.34 31.95 1.18
N SER A 386 2.13 31.96 0.60
CA SER A 386 1.37 33.17 0.30
C SER A 386 0.37 33.56 1.39
N GLY A 387 0.54 33.03 2.61
CA GLY A 387 -0.30 33.35 3.76
C GLY A 387 0.03 34.74 4.34
N CYS A 388 -0.95 35.63 4.36
CA CYS A 388 -0.90 36.84 5.19
C CYS A 388 -1.02 36.39 6.65
N VAL A 389 0.12 36.14 7.31
CA VAL A 389 0.18 36.02 8.77
C VAL A 389 -0.39 37.33 9.29
N ARG A 390 -1.59 37.29 9.90
CA ARG A 390 -2.23 38.46 10.52
C ARG A 390 -1.30 38.98 11.61
N SER A 391 -0.40 39.89 11.23
CA SER A 391 0.30 40.75 12.16
C SER A 391 -0.75 41.56 12.91
N LEU A 392 -0.70 41.49 14.23
CA LEU A 392 -1.33 42.44 15.13
C LEU A 392 -1.06 43.87 14.65
N ALA A 393 -2.05 44.49 14.00
CA ALA A 393 -2.31 45.92 14.00
C ALA A 393 -3.62 46.16 13.26
N SER A 394 -4.63 46.58 14.00
CA SER A 394 -5.92 47.06 13.53
C SER A 394 -5.78 48.08 12.39
N ALA A 395 -6.03 47.70 11.13
CA ALA A 395 -6.35 48.66 10.05
C ALA A 395 -6.77 48.05 8.69
N SER A 396 -6.60 46.74 8.41
CA SER A 396 -6.66 46.25 7.02
C SER A 396 -7.69 45.14 6.74
N ALA A 397 -8.84 45.15 7.43
CA ALA A 397 -9.98 44.29 7.05
C ALA A 397 -10.65 44.74 5.74
N SER A 398 -10.47 46.02 5.36
CA SER A 398 -11.11 46.63 4.19
C SER A 398 -10.31 46.52 2.88
N ALA A 399 -9.05 46.08 2.94
CA ALA A 399 -8.20 45.88 1.76
C ALA A 399 -8.23 44.44 1.22
N CYS A 400 -8.34 43.44 2.10
CA CYS A 400 -8.37 42.02 1.70
C CYS A 400 -9.66 41.67 0.95
N HIS A 401 -10.82 42.12 1.47
CA HIS A 401 -12.09 41.88 0.79
C HIS A 401 -12.18 42.57 -0.59
N ARG A 402 -11.46 43.69 -0.75
CA ARG A 402 -11.43 44.46 -2.01
C ARG A 402 -10.52 43.82 -3.07
N ARG A 403 -9.50 43.05 -2.66
CA ARG A 403 -8.64 42.29 -3.59
C ARG A 403 -9.31 41.03 -4.10
N ASP A 404 -10.06 40.32 -3.25
CA ASP A 404 -10.83 39.14 -3.67
C ASP A 404 -11.96 39.53 -4.63
N SER A 405 -12.62 40.66 -4.40
CA SER A 405 -13.59 41.21 -5.37
C SER A 405 -12.95 41.65 -6.69
N PHE A 406 -11.69 42.12 -6.69
CA PHE A 406 -11.00 42.50 -7.92
C PHE A 406 -10.49 41.27 -8.69
N ALA A 407 -10.04 40.22 -8.00
CA ALA A 407 -9.67 38.94 -8.61
C ALA A 407 -10.90 38.23 -9.22
N GLN A 408 -12.02 38.18 -8.49
CA GLN A 408 -13.28 37.66 -9.03
C GLN A 408 -13.85 38.52 -10.16
N ALA A 409 -13.70 39.85 -10.13
CA ALA A 409 -14.13 40.73 -11.22
C ALA A 409 -13.25 40.63 -12.47
N THR A 410 -11.97 40.26 -12.31
CA THR A 410 -11.05 40.03 -13.44
C THR A 410 -11.34 38.66 -14.08
N GLN A 411 -11.56 37.63 -13.27
CA GLN A 411 -11.98 36.30 -13.73
C GLN A 411 -13.37 36.31 -14.39
N ALA A 412 -14.31 37.11 -13.87
CA ALA A 412 -15.63 37.31 -14.50
C ALA A 412 -15.57 38.15 -15.79
N LYS A 413 -14.58 39.03 -15.95
CA LYS A 413 -14.38 39.79 -17.20
C LYS A 413 -13.73 38.95 -18.29
N ASP A 414 -12.80 38.06 -17.94
CA ASP A 414 -12.18 37.12 -18.88
C ASP A 414 -13.19 36.05 -19.36
N GLU A 415 -14.08 35.58 -18.46
CA GLU A 415 -15.24 34.74 -18.81
C GLU A 415 -16.25 35.48 -19.73
N LEU A 416 -16.47 36.79 -19.52
CA LEU A 416 -17.38 37.58 -20.36
C LEU A 416 -16.79 37.91 -21.74
N PHE A 417 -15.46 38.01 -21.85
CA PHE A 417 -14.75 38.21 -23.12
C PHE A 417 -14.66 36.92 -23.93
N LEU A 418 -14.39 35.76 -23.31
CA LEU A 418 -14.49 34.46 -23.97
C LEU A 418 -15.95 34.09 -24.32
N GLY A 419 -16.91 34.46 -23.48
CA GLY A 419 -18.33 34.21 -23.71
C GLY A 419 -18.94 35.01 -24.87
N LYS A 420 -18.39 36.19 -25.22
CA LYS A 420 -18.84 36.99 -26.39
C LYS A 420 -18.27 36.48 -27.71
N GLU A 421 -17.07 35.91 -27.71
CA GLU A 421 -16.46 35.35 -28.93
C GLU A 421 -17.08 34.00 -29.31
N VAL A 422 -17.55 33.22 -28.33
CA VAL A 422 -18.31 31.98 -28.55
C VAL A 422 -19.78 32.27 -28.92
N ARG A 423 -20.38 33.38 -28.46
CA ARG A 423 -21.78 33.74 -28.78
C ARG A 423 -22.03 34.12 -30.24
N LYS A 424 -21.00 34.47 -31.01
CA LYS A 424 -21.14 34.74 -32.46
C LYS A 424 -21.18 33.49 -33.34
N ARG A 425 -20.93 32.27 -32.80
CA ARG A 425 -20.85 31.03 -33.61
C ARG A 425 -21.83 29.92 -33.25
N GLY A 426 -22.74 30.12 -32.30
CA GLY A 426 -23.63 29.04 -31.83
C GLY A 426 -25.07 29.48 -31.58
N GLN A 427 -25.66 30.22 -32.51
CA GLN A 427 -27.06 30.65 -32.42
C GLN A 427 -27.97 29.68 -33.17
N TYR A 428 -28.03 28.40 -32.78
CA TYR A 428 -29.14 27.50 -33.13
C TYR A 428 -29.28 26.39 -32.07
N PHE A 429 -30.52 26.22 -31.58
CA PHE A 429 -31.08 25.14 -30.73
C PHE A 429 -31.07 25.26 -29.19
N ASN A 430 -32.14 25.93 -28.71
CA ASN A 430 -33.04 25.64 -27.59
C ASN A 430 -32.66 24.63 -26.47
N CYS A 431 -32.50 25.18 -25.26
CA CYS A 431 -33.41 25.08 -24.09
C CYS A 431 -34.34 23.84 -23.94
N ALA A 432 -34.12 23.02 -22.90
CA ALA A 432 -35.14 22.63 -21.90
C ALA A 432 -34.65 21.59 -20.85
N SER A 433 -35.00 21.87 -19.58
CA SER A 433 -35.27 20.96 -18.45
C SER A 433 -34.14 20.48 -17.50
N GLN A 434 -33.84 21.30 -16.49
CA GLN A 434 -34.22 21.13 -15.07
C GLN A 434 -34.39 19.70 -14.46
N THR A 435 -33.68 19.51 -13.32
CA THR A 435 -34.09 18.91 -12.01
C THR A 435 -33.58 17.52 -11.58
N ALA A 436 -33.19 17.47 -10.28
CA ALA A 436 -33.00 16.35 -9.33
C ALA A 436 -31.60 15.72 -9.26
N CYS A 437 -30.81 15.95 -8.20
CA CYS A 437 -30.86 15.32 -6.87
C CYS A 437 -30.92 13.78 -6.93
N PHE A 438 -29.75 13.15 -6.80
CA PHE A 438 -29.44 12.14 -5.77
C PHE A 438 -27.92 11.91 -5.72
#